data_AF-A0A438IL43-F1
#
_entry.id   AF-A0A438IL43-F1
#
_cell.length_a   1.000
_cell.length_b   1.000
_cell.length_c   1.000
_cell.angle_alpha   90.00
_cell.angle_beta   90.00
_cell.angle_gamma   90.00
#
_symmetry.space_group_name_H-M   'P 1'
#
loop_
_entity.id
_entity.type
_entity.pdbx_description
1 polymer ?
#
loop_
_entity_poly.entity_id
_entity_poly.type
_entity_poly.pdbx_seq_one_letter_code
_entity_poly.pdbx_strand_id
1 'polypeptide(L)'
;MYHQQLSYCITQFVEKDFKLADTVIRGLLKYWPITNSSKEVMFLGELEEVLEATQPAEFQRCMVLFSGRLVGASIAHIFSSIGSSS
;
A
#
# COMPACT_ATOMS: atom_id res chain seq x y z
N MET A 1 16.35 -2.89 10.59
CA MET A 1 16.03 -3.44 11.93
C MET A 1 14.81 -2.79 12.57
N TYR A 2 14.51 -1.49 12.35
CA TYR A 2 13.27 -0.86 12.85
C TYR A 2 12.05 -0.94 11.93
N HIS A 3 12.26 -1.31 10.66
CA HIS A 3 11.21 -1.25 9.64
C HIS A 3 10.05 -2.20 9.91
N GLN A 4 10.33 -3.47 10.28
CA GLN A 4 9.29 -4.45 10.58
C GLN A 4 8.41 -4.05 11.77
N GLN A 5 9.01 -3.49 12.82
CA GLN A 5 8.26 -3.05 14.00
C GLN A 5 7.37 -1.84 13.67
N LEU A 6 7.82 -0.98 12.75
CA LEU A 6 7.05 0.16 12.26
C LEU A 6 5.90 -0.31 11.36
N SER A 7 6.15 -1.22 10.41
CA SER A 7 5.13 -1.82 9.54
C SER A 7 4.02 -2.43 10.38
N TYR A 8 4.39 -3.30 11.33
CA TYR A 8 3.43 -3.95 12.22
C TYR A 8 2.57 -2.95 13.01
N CYS A 9 3.17 -1.86 13.49
CA CYS A 9 2.45 -0.81 14.19
C CYS A 9 1.50 -0.04 13.26
N ILE A 10 1.91 0.23 12.02
CA ILE A 10 1.09 0.89 11.00
C ILE A 10 -0.11 0.02 10.63
N THR A 11 0.10 -1.28 10.37
CA THR A 11 -0.94 -2.23 9.99
C THR A 11 -2.00 -2.35 11.10
N GLN A 12 -1.56 -2.55 12.35
CA GLN A 12 -2.45 -2.58 13.53
C GLN A 12 -3.25 -1.27 13.73
N PHE A 13 -2.67 -0.13 13.35
CA PHE A 13 -3.34 1.16 13.47
C PHE A 13 -4.39 1.37 12.37
N VAL A 14 -4.10 0.86 11.16
CA VAL A 14 -5.05 0.85 10.03
C VAL A 14 -6.22 -0.10 10.28
N GLU A 15 -5.98 -1.27 10.88
CA GLU A 15 -7.05 -2.20 11.29
C GLU A 15 -8.04 -1.56 12.29
N LYS A 16 -7.57 -0.65 13.15
CA LYS A 16 -8.42 0.07 14.10
C LYS A 16 -9.16 1.24 13.49
N ASP A 17 -8.56 1.94 12.53
CA ASP A 17 -9.18 3.11 11.90
C ASP A 17 -8.83 3.15 10.41
N PHE A 18 -9.74 2.59 9.61
CA PHE A 18 -9.57 2.43 8.17
C PHE A 18 -9.38 3.78 7.42
N LYS A 19 -9.76 4.91 8.04
CA LYS A 19 -9.52 6.25 7.49
C LYS A 19 -8.03 6.64 7.51
N LEU A 20 -7.22 6.01 8.36
CA LEU A 20 -5.78 6.21 8.37
C LEU A 20 -5.08 5.47 7.23
N ALA A 21 -5.66 4.40 6.68
CA ALA A 21 -5.13 3.71 5.49
C ALA A 21 -4.87 4.73 4.36
N ASP A 22 -5.86 5.59 4.13
CA ASP A 22 -5.79 6.64 3.13
C ASP A 22 -4.64 7.64 3.38
N THR A 23 -4.41 8.02 4.65
CA THR A 23 -3.30 8.92 5.01
C THR A 23 -1.94 8.24 4.83
N VAL A 24 -1.82 6.97 5.21
CA VAL A 24 -0.60 6.16 5.05
C VAL A 24 -0.28 5.96 3.56
N ILE A 25 -1.29 5.58 2.77
CA ILE A 25 -1.18 5.38 1.32
C ILE A 25 -0.74 6.67 0.62
N ARG A 26 -1.35 7.82 0.95
CA ARG A 26 -0.90 9.12 0.42
C ARG A 26 0.52 9.45 0.83
N GLY A 27 0.93 9.12 2.05
CA GLY A 27 2.31 9.27 2.54
C GLY A 27 3.30 8.44 1.73
N LEU A 28 3.03 7.15 1.55
CA LEU A 28 3.85 6.23 0.76
C LEU A 28 3.96 6.70 -0.70
N LEU A 29 2.84 7.13 -1.29
CA LEU A 29 2.79 7.69 -2.63
C LEU A 29 3.56 9.01 -2.78
N LYS A 30 3.59 9.85 -1.74
CA LYS A 30 4.33 11.11 -1.73
C LYS A 30 5.84 10.88 -1.72
N TYR A 31 6.30 9.87 -0.98
CA TYR A 31 7.71 9.52 -0.84
C TYR A 31 8.15 8.38 -1.77
N TRP A 32 7.33 8.04 -2.77
CA TRP A 32 7.58 6.91 -3.66
C TRP A 32 8.94 7.04 -4.36
N PRO A 33 9.84 6.05 -4.20
CA PRO A 33 11.19 6.11 -4.77
C PRO A 33 11.18 5.71 -6.26
N ILE A 34 10.97 6.67 -7.17
CA ILE A 34 10.88 6.43 -8.63
C ILE A 34 12.23 5.98 -9.25
N THR A 35 13.36 6.28 -8.61
CA THR A 35 14.71 6.04 -9.15
C THR A 35 15.46 4.86 -8.51
N ASN A 36 14.90 4.19 -7.51
CA ASN A 36 15.59 3.12 -6.77
C ASN A 36 14.72 1.87 -6.64
N SER A 37 14.94 0.90 -7.53
CA SER A 37 14.14 -0.34 -7.62
C SER A 37 14.16 -1.17 -6.33
N SER A 38 15.28 -1.25 -5.59
CA SER A 38 15.31 -1.97 -4.31
C SER A 38 14.44 -1.32 -3.23
N LYS A 39 14.43 0.02 -3.16
CA LYS A 39 13.53 0.74 -2.24
C LYS A 39 12.08 0.63 -2.69
N GLU A 40 11.84 0.63 -4.00
CA GLU A 40 10.50 0.44 -4.56
C GLU A 40 9.89 -0.89 -4.11
N VAL A 41 10.66 -1.99 -4.19
CA VAL A 41 10.22 -3.31 -3.70
C VAL A 41 9.91 -3.30 -2.20
N MET A 42 10.72 -2.63 -1.37
CA MET A 42 10.42 -2.52 0.07
C MET A 42 9.13 -1.72 0.33
N PHE A 43 8.92 -0.61 -0.37
CA PHE A 43 7.70 0.20 -0.24
C PHE A 43 6.46 -0.55 -0.75
N LEU A 44 6.60 -1.38 -1.79
CA LEU A 44 5.53 -2.23 -2.29
C LEU A 44 5.07 -3.25 -1.25
N GLY A 45 5.99 -3.89 -0.53
CA GLY A 45 5.64 -4.87 0.52
C GLY A 45 4.88 -4.23 1.69
N GLU A 46 5.34 -3.07 2.17
CA GLU A 46 4.65 -2.34 3.25
C GLU A 46 3.26 -1.85 2.78
N LEU A 47 3.16 -1.46 1.51
CA LEU A 47 1.89 -1.05 0.92
C LEU A 47 0.92 -2.23 0.77
N GLU A 48 1.39 -3.40 0.37
CA GLU A 48 0.60 -4.63 0.27
C GLU A 48 0.01 -5.02 1.64
N GLU A 49 0.82 -4.99 2.70
CA GLU A 49 0.37 -5.26 4.08
C GLU A 49 -0.76 -4.29 4.51
N VAL A 50 -0.61 -2.99 4.21
CA VAL A 50 -1.64 -1.99 4.53
C VAL A 50 -2.90 -2.20 3.70
N LEU A 51 -2.75 -2.54 2.42
CA LEU A 51 -3.88 -2.79 1.51
C LEU A 51 -4.68 -4.03 1.91
N GLU A 52 -4.01 -5.09 2.37
CA GLU A 52 -4.66 -6.31 2.89
C GLU A 52 -5.47 -6.01 4.16
N ALA A 53 -4.98 -5.13 5.02
CA ALA A 53 -5.71 -4.66 6.21
C ALA A 53 -6.82 -3.63 5.91
N THR A 54 -6.89 -3.11 4.68
CA THR A 54 -7.85 -2.05 4.30
C THR A 54 -9.18 -2.64 3.81
N GLN A 55 -10.30 -2.02 4.19
CA GLN A 55 -11.61 -2.44 3.71
C GLN A 55 -11.76 -2.31 2.18
N PRO A 56 -12.50 -3.22 1.52
CA PRO A 56 -12.66 -3.24 0.06
C PRO A 56 -13.23 -1.93 -0.52
N ALA A 57 -14.05 -1.20 0.24
CA ALA A 57 -14.58 0.10 -0.17
C ALA A 57 -13.51 1.20 -0.26
N GLU A 58 -12.58 1.24 0.70
CA GLU A 58 -11.46 2.21 0.69
C GLU A 58 -10.35 1.77 -0.27
N PHE A 59 -10.18 0.45 -0.42
CA PHE A 59 -9.27 -0.15 -1.41
C PHE A 59 -9.60 0.29 -2.83
N GLN A 60 -10.88 0.22 -3.25
CA GLN A 60 -11.32 0.69 -4.58
C GLN A 60 -10.96 2.16 -4.84
N ARG A 61 -11.11 3.02 -3.83
CA ARG A 61 -10.75 4.44 -3.92
C ARG A 61 -9.23 4.62 -4.08
N CYS A 62 -8.44 3.82 -3.37
CA CYS A 62 -6.99 3.81 -3.50
C CYS A 62 -6.53 3.29 -4.87
N MET A 63 -7.16 2.24 -5.40
CA MET A 63 -6.83 1.68 -6.72
C MET A 63 -6.92 2.72 -7.83
N VAL A 64 -7.96 3.56 -7.82
CA VAL A 64 -8.12 4.65 -8.80
C VAL A 64 -6.97 5.66 -8.72
N LEU A 65 -6.50 5.97 -7.50
CA LEU A 65 -5.35 6.83 -7.26
C LEU A 65 -4.03 6.23 -7.75
N PHE A 66 -3.86 4.90 -7.64
CA PHE A 66 -2.66 4.19 -8.12
C PHE A 66 -2.64 3.98 -9.63
N SER A 67 -3.79 3.68 -10.23
CA SER A 67 -3.96 3.46 -11.67
C SER A 67 -3.52 4.66 -12.52
N GLY A 68 -3.64 5.89 -12.00
CA GLY A 68 -3.27 7.10 -12.71
C GLY A 68 -1.77 7.46 -12.69
N ARG A 69 -0.93 6.74 -11.94
CA ARG A 69 0.51 7.04 -11.84
C ARG A 69 1.35 5.96 -12.53
N LEU A 70 2.59 6.30 -12.91
CA LEU A 70 3.60 5.36 -13.49
C LEU A 70 3.85 4.11 -12.62
N VAL A 71 3.41 4.13 -11.35
CA VAL A 71 3.47 3.02 -10.39
C VAL A 71 2.43 1.92 -10.69
N GLY A 72 1.38 2.23 -11.46
CA GLY A 72 0.25 1.33 -11.72
C GLY A 72 0.62 0.01 -12.40
N ALA A 73 1.69 -0.03 -13.22
CA ALA A 73 2.10 -1.24 -13.92
C ALA A 73 2.70 -2.31 -12.97
N SER A 74 3.56 -1.89 -12.03
CA SER A 74 4.17 -2.79 -11.03
C SER A 74 3.15 -3.23 -9.98
N ILE A 75 2.24 -2.33 -9.60
CA ILE A 75 1.22 -2.55 -8.58
C ILE A 75 0.05 -3.42 -9.11
N ALA A 76 -0.26 -3.38 -10.41
CA ALA A 76 -1.35 -4.17 -10.99
C ALA A 76 -1.20 -5.68 -10.76
N HIS A 77 0.04 -6.19 -10.73
CA HIS A 77 0.30 -7.62 -10.50
C HIS A 77 0.02 -8.03 -9.04
N ILE A 78 0.38 -7.17 -8.08
CA ILE A 78 0.08 -7.36 -6.65
C ILE A 78 -1.43 -7.32 -6.42
N PHE A 79 -2.12 -6.35 -7.03
CA PHE A 79 -3.57 -6.24 -6.93
C PHE A 79 -4.33 -7.42 -7.54
N SER A 80 -3.81 -8.02 -8.61
CA SER A 80 -4.40 -9.25 -9.18
C SER A 80 -4.33 -10.42 -8.18
N SER A 81 -3.27 -10.49 -7.36
CA SER A 81 -3.11 -11.53 -6.33
C SER A 81 -4.04 -11.30 -5.13
N ILE A 82 -4.20 -10.05 -4.68
CA ILE A 82 -5.10 -9.69 -3.57
C ILE A 82 -6.57 -9.89 -3.97
N GLY A 83 -6.97 -9.42 -5.16
CA GLY A 83 -8.35 -9.54 -5.64
C GLY A 83 -8.80 -10.95 -5.99
N SER A 84 -7.86 -11.90 -6.14
CA SER A 84 -8.17 -13.33 -6.34
C SER A 84 -8.35 -14.11 -5.04
N SER A 85 -8.01 -13.52 -3.89
CA SER A 85 -8.05 -14.18 -2.57
C SER A 85 -9.28 -13.80 -1.72
N SER A 86 -10.20 -12.99 -2.27
CA SER A 86 -11.45 -12.55 -1.60
C SER A 86 -12.71 -13.11 -2.24
#